data_AF-A0A814JX77-F1
#
_entry.id   AF-A0A814JX77-F1
#
_cell.length_a   1.000
_cell.length_b   1.000
_cell.length_c   1.000
_cell.angle_alpha   90.00
_cell.angle_beta   90.00
_cell.angle_gamma   90.00
#
_symmetry.space_group_name_H-M   'P 1'
#
loop_
_entity.id
_entity.type
_entity.pdbx_description
1 polymer ?
#
loop_
_entity_poly.entity_id
_entity_poly.type
_entity_poly.pdbx_seq_one_letter_code
_entity_poly.pdbx_strand_id
1 'polypeptide(L)'
;SLLTTVATNVTLEVKPSQISTVLDEKYTTLYETEKFDDNSLKIHIGSVTYDQQKSVIVPIMSDATQVSFALHYTSPLKKESTKISVEKGTANVNGFLIDHYRLEFVNTVRTAMNLMKSDKFDNAQSIIKTLAKDMKSSTVAKEPFIVDLLKDLEGQVTEAISKKEWFERWGKLYLPSLARAHLMQICNNFKDPGVQHYGGELFNRLRDEIEQIFIGLPSPKPSARPAAEPVPMNTYMNYSAGCFHGNCIVTLNNGQTKLLNKIQRGDILSGGARVVCVVETLCNSETVSMIKFDQSGLLITPWHPVRINGTWIFPDDIGKRIEIECESVFNLVLNSGHIALINGTECVTLGHGFKEDVVAHEYYGTKKVLDDLREFDGFDEGHVIVKPQWIKRDQKTGLLIEINEVDTEMTTLMKCLQSKLGSDTSPLMKLGIFLAEMGELDKAERYYRMLLNQLPSDHDNVACIHSKIAILYSHRM
;
A
#
# COMPACT_ATOMS: atom_id res chain seq x y z
N SER A 1 -3.56 -16.67 -7.81
CA SER A 1 -2.59 -16.70 -8.94
C SER A 1 -3.13 -17.37 -10.20
N LEU A 2 -4.03 -18.38 -10.12
CA LEU A 2 -4.55 -19.07 -11.32
C LEU A 2 -5.22 -18.14 -12.34
N LEU A 3 -5.96 -17.12 -11.89
CA LEU A 3 -6.68 -16.19 -12.78
C LEU A 3 -5.77 -15.27 -13.60
N THR A 4 -4.55 -15.02 -13.13
CA THR A 4 -3.57 -14.14 -13.80
C THR A 4 -2.46 -14.93 -14.51
N THR A 5 -2.46 -16.26 -14.42
CA THR A 5 -1.36 -17.10 -14.93
C THR A 5 -1.64 -17.52 -16.37
N VAL A 6 -0.75 -17.14 -17.28
CA VAL A 6 -0.76 -17.58 -18.68
C VAL A 6 -0.23 -19.01 -18.79
N ALA A 7 0.85 -19.29 -18.05
CA ALA A 7 1.63 -20.51 -18.18
C ALA A 7 2.19 -20.92 -16.82
N THR A 8 2.05 -22.19 -16.49
CA THR A 8 2.65 -22.81 -15.29
C THR A 8 3.81 -23.71 -15.69
N ASN A 9 4.70 -23.98 -14.72
CA ASN A 9 5.87 -24.85 -14.89
C ASN A 9 6.70 -24.48 -16.12
N VAL A 10 6.89 -23.18 -16.34
CA VAL A 10 7.66 -22.67 -17.47
C VAL A 10 9.13 -23.02 -17.25
N THR A 11 9.70 -23.67 -18.25
CA THR A 11 11.09 -24.07 -18.30
C THR A 11 11.74 -23.50 -19.55
N LEU A 12 12.89 -22.83 -19.37
CA LEU A 12 13.71 -22.30 -20.44
C LEU A 12 14.79 -23.33 -20.77
N GLU A 13 14.72 -23.90 -21.97
CA GLU A 13 15.77 -24.72 -22.54
C GLU A 13 16.78 -23.81 -23.25
N VAL A 14 18.04 -23.93 -22.86
CA VAL A 14 19.18 -23.23 -23.43
C VAL A 14 20.07 -24.26 -24.12
N LYS A 15 20.24 -24.11 -25.44
CA LYS A 15 20.97 -25.05 -26.29
C LYS A 15 22.06 -24.33 -27.08
N PRO A 16 23.33 -24.47 -26.71
CA PRO A 16 24.44 -23.98 -27.52
C PRO A 16 24.57 -24.77 -28.82
N SER A 17 24.89 -24.11 -29.94
CA SER A 17 25.10 -24.80 -31.22
C SER A 17 26.47 -25.48 -31.32
N GLN A 18 27.44 -25.06 -30.50
CA GLN A 18 28.80 -25.63 -30.47
C GLN A 18 29.10 -26.28 -29.12
N ILE A 19 29.70 -27.48 -29.18
CA ILE A 19 30.05 -28.29 -28.01
C ILE A 19 31.04 -27.58 -27.06
N SER A 20 31.80 -26.60 -27.55
CA SER A 20 32.75 -25.82 -26.76
C SER A 20 32.13 -24.67 -25.96
N THR A 21 30.81 -24.46 -26.05
CA THR A 21 30.13 -23.34 -25.39
C THR A 21 29.86 -23.67 -23.93
N VAL A 22 30.57 -22.99 -23.03
CA VAL A 22 30.36 -23.15 -21.58
C VAL A 22 29.34 -22.12 -21.08
N LEU A 23 28.27 -22.58 -20.45
CA LEU A 23 27.33 -21.74 -19.72
C LEU A 23 27.90 -21.46 -18.32
N ASP A 24 27.95 -20.20 -17.90
CA ASP A 24 28.33 -19.85 -16.53
C ASP A 24 27.11 -19.96 -15.60
N GLU A 25 27.32 -20.66 -14.48
CA GLU A 25 26.29 -21.06 -13.55
C GLU A 25 25.94 -19.97 -12.51
N LYS A 26 26.60 -18.81 -12.55
CA LYS A 26 26.46 -17.73 -11.54
C LYS A 26 25.00 -17.40 -11.19
N TYR A 27 24.14 -17.21 -12.17
CA TYR A 27 22.73 -16.89 -11.95
C TYR A 27 21.79 -18.08 -12.12
N THR A 28 22.18 -19.07 -12.91
CA THR A 28 21.33 -20.23 -13.19
C THR A 28 21.18 -21.13 -11.96
N THR A 29 22.20 -21.20 -11.09
CA THR A 29 22.15 -21.89 -9.78
C THR A 29 21.15 -21.30 -8.80
N LEU A 30 20.65 -20.08 -9.03
CA LEU A 30 19.58 -19.52 -8.22
C LEU A 30 18.24 -20.21 -8.48
N TYR A 31 18.10 -20.83 -9.66
CA TYR A 31 16.93 -21.57 -10.12
C TYR A 31 17.14 -23.07 -9.98
N GLU A 32 16.04 -23.82 -10.07
CA GLU A 32 16.10 -25.25 -10.27
C GLU A 32 16.46 -25.53 -11.74
N THR A 33 17.48 -26.34 -11.96
CA THR A 33 18.00 -26.62 -13.30
C THR A 33 18.18 -28.11 -13.55
N GLU A 34 17.90 -28.54 -14.78
CA GLU A 34 18.11 -29.91 -15.26
C GLU A 34 19.10 -29.90 -16.42
N LYS A 35 20.14 -30.72 -16.38
CA LYS A 35 21.06 -30.93 -17.51
C LYS A 35 20.54 -32.11 -18.34
N PHE A 36 20.39 -31.91 -19.66
CA PHE A 36 19.91 -32.95 -20.57
C PHE A 36 21.03 -33.60 -21.39
N ASP A 37 22.09 -32.86 -21.66
CA ASP A 37 23.33 -33.30 -22.26
C ASP A 37 24.47 -32.41 -21.73
N ASP A 38 25.71 -32.65 -22.16
CA ASP A 38 26.90 -31.99 -21.60
C ASP A 38 26.87 -30.45 -21.72
N ASN A 39 26.03 -29.88 -22.59
CA ASN A 39 26.01 -28.44 -22.89
C ASN A 39 24.63 -27.76 -22.81
N SER A 40 23.55 -28.52 -22.71
CA SER A 40 22.18 -28.00 -22.69
C SER A 40 21.62 -27.91 -21.27
N LEU A 41 21.02 -26.77 -20.95
CA LEU A 41 20.48 -26.48 -19.64
C LEU A 41 18.98 -26.20 -19.72
N LYS A 42 18.20 -26.85 -18.85
CA LYS A 42 16.84 -26.44 -18.55
C LYS A 42 16.82 -25.61 -17.28
N ILE A 43 16.16 -24.47 -17.32
CA ILE A 43 16.01 -23.59 -16.17
C ILE A 43 14.52 -23.50 -15.84
N HIS A 44 14.11 -23.89 -14.64
CA HIS A 44 12.74 -23.77 -14.19
C HIS A 44 12.47 -22.36 -13.66
N ILE A 45 11.76 -21.57 -14.47
CA ILE A 45 11.52 -20.15 -14.21
C ILE A 45 10.16 -19.93 -13.51
N GLY A 46 9.36 -20.98 -13.34
CA GLY A 46 8.07 -20.92 -12.63
C GLY A 46 6.91 -20.50 -13.51
N SER A 47 5.99 -19.70 -12.99
CA SER A 47 4.84 -19.23 -13.75
C SER A 47 5.12 -17.93 -14.50
N VAL A 48 4.40 -17.72 -15.60
CA VAL A 48 4.32 -16.45 -16.32
C VAL A 48 2.89 -15.93 -16.22
N THR A 49 2.75 -14.66 -15.86
CA THR A 49 1.46 -13.98 -15.66
C THR A 49 1.14 -13.04 -16.82
N TYR A 50 -0.14 -12.75 -17.01
CA TYR A 50 -0.59 -11.72 -17.97
C TYR A 50 -0.02 -10.36 -17.56
N ASP A 51 0.24 -9.52 -18.57
CA ASP A 51 0.67 -8.12 -18.43
C ASP A 51 2.00 -7.93 -17.68
N GLN A 52 2.78 -9.00 -17.49
CA GLN A 52 4.06 -8.94 -16.79
C GLN A 52 5.17 -9.61 -17.60
N GLN A 53 6.25 -8.89 -17.83
CA GLN A 53 7.47 -9.45 -18.41
C GLN A 53 8.23 -10.28 -17.37
N LYS A 54 8.81 -11.40 -17.81
CA LYS A 54 9.70 -12.24 -17.02
C LYS A 54 11.10 -12.27 -17.62
N SER A 55 12.10 -12.07 -16.78
CA SER A 55 13.49 -11.93 -17.19
C SER A 55 14.39 -12.96 -16.53
N VAL A 56 15.32 -13.50 -17.30
CA VAL A 56 16.31 -14.49 -16.86
C VAL A 56 17.65 -14.11 -17.47
N ILE A 57 18.72 -14.12 -16.67
CA ILE A 57 20.08 -13.90 -17.16
C ILE A 57 20.77 -15.26 -17.23
N VAL A 58 21.29 -15.59 -18.41
CA VAL A 58 22.09 -16.79 -18.66
C VAL A 58 23.47 -16.35 -19.16
N PRO A 59 24.48 -16.34 -18.28
CA PRO A 59 25.86 -16.05 -18.67
C PRO A 59 26.42 -17.10 -19.64
N ILE A 60 27.11 -16.66 -20.70
CA ILE A 60 27.72 -17.52 -21.72
C ILE A 60 29.22 -17.16 -21.79
N MET A 61 30.11 -18.12 -21.53
CA MET A 61 31.56 -17.88 -21.39
C MET A 61 32.37 -17.99 -22.69
N SER A 62 31.72 -18.13 -23.85
CA SER A 62 32.40 -18.28 -25.15
C SER A 62 31.86 -17.32 -26.20
N ASP A 63 32.63 -17.08 -27.26
CA ASP A 63 32.24 -16.32 -28.47
C ASP A 63 31.08 -16.96 -29.26
N ALA A 64 30.37 -17.93 -28.68
CA ALA A 64 29.26 -18.64 -29.27
C ALA A 64 28.09 -17.68 -29.57
N THR A 65 28.13 -17.12 -30.76
CA THR A 65 27.10 -16.27 -31.37
C THR A 65 25.80 -17.03 -31.68
N GLN A 66 25.72 -18.32 -31.36
CA GLN A 66 24.63 -19.20 -31.71
C GLN A 66 24.17 -20.04 -30.49
N VAL A 67 23.39 -19.43 -29.62
CA VAL A 67 22.60 -20.13 -28.60
C VAL A 67 21.15 -20.11 -29.04
N SER A 68 20.51 -21.28 -29.01
CA SER A 68 19.08 -21.42 -29.24
C SER A 68 18.34 -21.51 -27.92
N PHE A 69 17.19 -20.87 -27.85
CA PHE A 69 16.34 -20.89 -26.68
C PHE A 69 14.97 -21.45 -27.05
N ALA A 70 14.42 -22.28 -26.16
CA ALA A 70 13.06 -22.74 -26.26
C ALA A 70 12.35 -22.68 -24.92
N LEU A 71 11.11 -22.22 -24.93
CA LEU A 71 10.25 -22.24 -23.74
C LEU A 71 9.35 -23.47 -23.79
N HIS A 72 9.29 -24.22 -22.69
CA HIS A 72 8.32 -25.28 -22.48
C HIS A 72 7.44 -24.90 -21.29
N TYR A 73 6.13 -24.99 -21.46
CA TYR A 73 5.20 -24.63 -20.40
C TYR A 73 3.88 -25.37 -20.53
N THR A 74 3.15 -25.47 -19.42
CA THR A 74 1.78 -26.00 -19.41
C THR A 74 0.80 -24.82 -19.39
N SER A 75 -0.07 -24.73 -20.40
CA SER A 75 -1.17 -23.79 -20.34
C SER A 75 -2.25 -24.32 -19.38
N PRO A 76 -2.70 -23.54 -18.39
CA PRO A 76 -3.81 -23.92 -17.51
C PRO A 76 -5.09 -24.25 -18.29
N LEU A 77 -5.29 -23.62 -19.46
CA LEU A 77 -6.47 -23.77 -20.29
C LEU A 77 -6.40 -24.96 -21.25
N LYS A 78 -5.20 -25.29 -21.77
CA LYS A 78 -5.04 -26.32 -22.81
C LYS A 78 -4.41 -27.64 -22.31
N LYS A 79 -3.90 -27.71 -21.07
CA LYS A 79 -3.20 -28.88 -20.49
C LYS A 79 -2.09 -29.50 -21.36
N GLU A 80 -1.67 -28.83 -22.42
CA GLU A 80 -0.65 -29.29 -23.36
C GLU A 80 0.63 -28.45 -23.21
N SER A 81 1.77 -29.12 -23.40
CA SER A 81 3.07 -28.47 -23.41
C SER A 81 3.35 -27.85 -24.77
N THR A 82 3.60 -26.54 -24.81
CA THR A 82 3.93 -25.82 -26.05
C THR A 82 5.40 -25.44 -26.06
N LYS A 83 6.06 -25.61 -27.22
CA LYS A 83 7.44 -25.16 -27.47
C LYS A 83 7.43 -23.88 -28.31
N ILE A 84 8.12 -22.84 -27.85
CA ILE A 84 8.28 -21.58 -28.60
C ILE A 84 9.77 -21.30 -28.78
N SER A 85 10.19 -21.04 -30.03
CA SER A 85 11.55 -20.58 -30.35
C SER A 85 11.68 -19.08 -30.08
N VAL A 86 12.79 -18.66 -29.47
CA VAL A 86 13.03 -17.24 -29.16
C VAL A 86 13.71 -16.54 -30.32
N GLU A 87 13.22 -15.35 -30.67
CA GLU A 87 13.85 -14.46 -31.65
C GLU A 87 14.91 -13.57 -30.99
N LYS A 88 15.99 -13.27 -31.74
CA LYS A 88 17.06 -12.40 -31.26
C LYS A 88 16.58 -10.94 -31.24
N GLY A 89 16.45 -10.36 -30.06
CA GLY A 89 16.11 -8.95 -29.86
C GLY A 89 17.31 -7.99 -29.92
N THR A 90 17.03 -6.70 -29.75
CA THR A 90 18.04 -5.65 -29.59
C THR A 90 18.62 -5.63 -28.17
N ALA A 91 19.91 -5.33 -28.05
CA ALA A 91 20.56 -5.23 -26.74
C ALA A 91 19.97 -4.07 -25.91
N ASN A 92 19.51 -4.37 -24.69
CA ASN A 92 19.06 -3.38 -23.71
C ASN A 92 19.99 -3.43 -22.48
N VAL A 93 20.99 -2.54 -22.46
CA VAL A 93 22.01 -2.52 -21.39
C VAL A 93 21.39 -2.14 -20.04
N ASN A 94 20.49 -1.16 -20.00
CA ASN A 94 19.83 -0.76 -18.75
C ASN A 94 18.94 -1.87 -18.20
N GLY A 95 18.15 -2.52 -19.06
CA GLY A 95 17.33 -3.67 -18.68
C GLY A 95 18.16 -4.82 -18.12
N PHE A 96 19.30 -5.12 -18.76
CA PHE A 96 20.26 -6.10 -18.24
C PHE A 96 20.80 -5.70 -16.85
N LEU A 97 21.22 -4.44 -16.66
CA LEU A 97 21.74 -3.98 -15.37
C LEU A 97 20.68 -4.04 -14.26
N ILE A 98 19.43 -3.72 -14.58
CA ILE A 98 18.31 -3.83 -13.63
C ILE A 98 18.13 -5.28 -13.18
N ASP A 99 18.06 -6.22 -14.13
CA ASP A 99 17.92 -7.64 -13.82
C ASP A 99 19.16 -8.23 -13.13
N HIS A 100 20.35 -7.73 -13.47
CA HIS A 100 21.59 -8.07 -12.80
C HIS A 100 21.51 -7.73 -11.30
N TYR A 101 21.15 -6.50 -10.94
CA TYR A 101 21.04 -6.10 -9.55
C TYR A 101 19.90 -6.82 -8.81
N ARG A 102 18.79 -7.15 -9.49
CA ARG A 102 17.76 -8.02 -8.93
C ARG A 102 18.32 -9.38 -8.53
N LEU A 103 19.13 -10.00 -9.38
CA LEU A 103 19.71 -11.32 -9.09
C LEU A 103 20.85 -11.25 -8.07
N GLU A 104 21.66 -10.19 -8.08
CA GLU A 104 22.66 -9.92 -7.04
C GLU A 104 22.01 -9.68 -5.68
N PHE A 105 20.85 -9.02 -5.62
CA PHE A 105 20.05 -8.90 -4.40
C PHE A 105 19.66 -10.28 -3.88
N VAL A 106 19.09 -11.15 -4.73
CA VAL A 106 18.69 -12.52 -4.33
C VAL A 106 19.89 -13.30 -3.81
N ASN A 107 21.02 -13.26 -4.52
CA ASN A 107 22.23 -13.98 -4.14
C ASN A 107 22.82 -13.47 -2.82
N THR A 108 22.92 -12.15 -2.67
CA THR A 108 23.47 -11.49 -1.49
C THR A 108 22.60 -11.74 -0.26
N VAL A 109 21.27 -11.66 -0.38
CA VAL A 109 20.33 -11.95 0.72
C VAL A 109 20.41 -13.42 1.15
N ARG A 110 20.47 -14.37 0.21
CA ARG A 110 20.66 -15.80 0.54
C ARG A 110 21.99 -16.05 1.24
N THR A 111 23.06 -15.40 0.77
CA THR A 111 24.39 -15.49 1.38
C THR A 111 24.41 -14.89 2.78
N ALA A 112 23.80 -13.71 2.96
CA ALA A 112 23.66 -13.07 4.27
C ALA A 112 22.90 -13.97 5.24
N MET A 113 21.81 -14.59 4.82
CA MET A 113 21.06 -15.54 5.64
C MET A 113 21.94 -16.72 6.09
N ASN A 114 22.77 -17.28 5.21
CA ASN A 114 23.68 -18.38 5.56
C ASN A 114 24.81 -17.94 6.51
N LEU A 115 25.31 -16.72 6.34
CA LEU A 115 26.28 -16.12 7.26
C LEU A 115 25.65 -15.90 8.65
N MET A 116 24.41 -15.41 8.71
CA MET A 116 23.66 -15.26 9.95
C MET A 116 23.45 -16.59 10.68
N LYS A 117 23.09 -17.66 9.96
CA LYS A 117 23.00 -19.02 10.51
C LYS A 117 24.33 -19.57 11.03
N SER A 118 25.44 -19.03 10.54
CA SER A 118 26.79 -19.39 10.97
C SER A 118 27.38 -18.41 12.00
N ASP A 119 26.54 -17.57 12.60
CA ASP A 119 26.91 -16.51 13.55
C ASP A 119 27.97 -15.51 13.00
N LYS A 120 28.03 -15.30 11.68
CA LYS A 120 28.93 -14.36 10.99
C LYS A 120 28.23 -13.04 10.65
N PHE A 121 27.75 -12.34 11.67
CA PHE A 121 26.92 -11.13 11.56
C PHE A 121 27.61 -9.99 10.80
N ASP A 122 28.86 -9.69 11.14
CA ASP A 122 29.60 -8.59 10.51
C ASP A 122 29.81 -8.84 9.01
N ASN A 123 30.07 -10.09 8.62
CA ASN A 123 30.21 -10.46 7.22
C ASN A 123 28.87 -10.30 6.49
N ALA A 124 27.75 -10.71 7.10
CA ALA A 124 26.41 -10.57 6.52
C ALA A 124 26.08 -9.09 6.27
N GLN A 125 26.35 -8.22 7.24
CA GLN A 125 26.12 -6.79 7.09
C GLN A 125 27.08 -6.16 6.06
N SER A 126 28.33 -6.62 6.00
CA SER A 126 29.34 -6.11 5.07
C SER A 126 28.96 -6.36 3.60
N ILE A 127 28.49 -7.57 3.27
CA ILE A 127 28.09 -7.89 1.88
C ILE A 127 26.86 -7.10 1.44
N ILE A 128 25.89 -6.87 2.35
CA ILE A 128 24.70 -6.06 2.07
C ILE A 128 25.08 -4.61 1.82
N LYS A 129 25.94 -4.03 2.66
CA LYS A 129 26.46 -2.66 2.48
C LYS A 129 27.24 -2.51 1.18
N THR A 130 28.01 -3.53 0.80
CA THR A 130 28.77 -3.54 -0.46
C THR A 130 27.83 -3.51 -1.65
N LEU A 131 26.82 -4.39 -1.69
CA LEU A 131 25.83 -4.40 -2.76
C LEU A 131 25.08 -3.06 -2.87
N ALA A 132 24.65 -2.49 -1.73
CA ALA A 132 23.96 -1.20 -1.71
C ALA A 132 24.83 -0.08 -2.30
N LYS A 133 26.13 -0.06 -1.98
CA LYS A 133 27.09 0.91 -2.54
C LYS A 133 27.24 0.73 -4.04
N ASP A 134 27.37 -0.51 -4.51
CA ASP A 134 27.53 -0.82 -5.93
C ASP A 134 26.30 -0.40 -6.73
N MET A 135 25.08 -0.71 -6.24
CA MET A 135 23.81 -0.28 -6.84
C MET A 135 23.70 1.24 -6.93
N LYS A 136 24.09 1.97 -5.87
CA LYS A 136 24.09 3.45 -5.84
C LYS A 136 25.07 4.08 -6.82
N SER A 137 26.18 3.39 -7.11
CA SER A 137 27.18 3.85 -8.08
C SER A 137 26.87 3.51 -9.53
N SER A 138 25.83 2.71 -9.77
CA SER A 138 25.47 2.21 -11.10
C SER A 138 24.81 3.29 -11.97
N THR A 139 24.83 3.09 -13.29
CA THR A 139 24.13 3.96 -14.24
C THR A 139 22.61 3.88 -14.12
N VAL A 140 22.08 2.81 -13.52
CA VAL A 140 20.65 2.56 -13.30
C VAL A 140 20.19 2.93 -11.87
N ALA A 141 21.03 3.62 -11.09
CA ALA A 141 20.74 3.95 -9.68
C ALA A 141 19.45 4.78 -9.48
N LYS A 142 19.01 5.51 -10.52
CA LYS A 142 17.79 6.33 -10.50
C LYS A 142 16.56 5.64 -11.07
N GLU A 143 16.70 4.42 -11.59
CA GLU A 143 15.56 3.66 -12.09
C GLU A 143 14.62 3.32 -10.93
N PRO A 144 13.29 3.51 -11.08
CA PRO A 144 12.34 3.34 -9.99
C PRO A 144 12.48 2.00 -9.26
N PHE A 145 12.63 0.91 -10.02
CA PHE A 145 12.84 -0.42 -9.46
C PHE A 145 14.11 -0.52 -8.60
N ILE A 146 15.22 0.10 -9.04
CA ILE A 146 16.49 0.06 -8.29
C ILE A 146 16.42 0.92 -7.03
N VAL A 147 15.74 2.07 -7.10
CA VAL A 147 15.49 2.92 -5.93
C VAL A 147 14.70 2.16 -4.87
N ASP A 148 13.64 1.45 -5.28
CA ASP A 148 12.80 0.69 -4.35
C ASP A 148 13.47 -0.59 -3.85
N LEU A 149 14.25 -1.28 -4.69
CA LEU A 149 15.08 -2.41 -4.28
C LEU A 149 16.16 -1.99 -3.26
N LEU A 150 16.71 -0.79 -3.39
CA LEU A 150 17.63 -0.20 -2.40
C LEU A 150 16.94 0.06 -1.06
N LYS A 151 15.68 0.54 -1.07
CA LYS A 151 14.90 0.74 0.16
C LYS A 151 14.69 -0.58 0.90
N ASP A 152 14.36 -1.66 0.19
CA ASP A 152 14.21 -2.99 0.79
C ASP A 152 15.53 -3.48 1.41
N LEU A 153 16.64 -3.29 0.67
CA LEU A 153 17.98 -3.72 1.07
C LEU A 153 18.50 -2.98 2.30
N GLU A 154 18.37 -1.64 2.32
CA GLU A 154 18.85 -0.78 3.41
C GLU A 154 17.87 -0.68 4.59
N GLY A 155 16.59 -1.00 4.36
CA GLY A 155 15.55 -1.05 5.37
C GLY A 155 15.45 -2.42 6.04
N GLN A 156 14.33 -3.11 5.82
CA GLN A 156 13.97 -4.34 6.53
C GLN A 156 15.00 -5.47 6.36
N VAL A 157 15.72 -5.56 5.22
CA VAL A 157 16.78 -6.57 5.05
C VAL A 157 17.95 -6.30 6.00
N THR A 158 18.42 -5.05 6.09
CA THR A 158 19.49 -4.66 7.01
C THR A 158 19.04 -4.79 8.46
N GLU A 159 17.79 -4.42 8.77
CA GLU A 159 17.20 -4.60 10.09
C GLU A 159 17.19 -6.07 10.50
N ALA A 160 16.69 -6.96 9.63
CA ALA A 160 16.59 -8.40 9.88
C ALA A 160 17.91 -9.05 10.30
N ILE A 161 19.05 -8.53 9.84
CA ILE A 161 20.38 -9.09 10.12
C ILE A 161 21.19 -8.29 11.16
N SER A 162 20.66 -7.15 11.63
CA SER A 162 21.36 -6.27 12.57
C SER A 162 21.49 -6.85 13.97
N LYS A 163 20.52 -7.69 14.38
CA LYS A 163 20.50 -8.35 15.70
C LYS A 163 20.09 -9.81 15.55
N LYS A 164 20.75 -10.69 16.31
CA LYS A 164 20.41 -12.12 16.39
C LYS A 164 18.94 -12.35 16.78
N GLU A 165 18.45 -11.57 17.73
CA GLU A 165 17.07 -11.63 18.21
C GLU A 165 16.05 -11.36 17.10
N TRP A 166 16.30 -10.34 16.26
CA TRP A 166 15.41 -9.97 15.15
C TRP A 166 15.48 -11.01 14.02
N PHE A 167 16.67 -11.50 13.71
CA PHE A 167 16.86 -12.59 12.78
C PHE A 167 16.09 -13.84 13.20
N GLU A 168 16.20 -14.24 14.47
CA GLU A 168 15.53 -15.43 14.99
C GLU A 168 14.01 -15.26 15.08
N ARG A 169 13.54 -14.06 15.40
CA ARG A 169 12.11 -13.77 15.55
C ARG A 169 11.37 -13.72 14.21
N TRP A 170 11.94 -13.06 13.20
CA TRP A 170 11.25 -12.86 11.92
C TRP A 170 12.19 -12.88 10.70
N GLY A 171 13.43 -12.42 10.84
CA GLY A 171 14.37 -12.29 9.71
C GLY A 171 14.62 -13.60 8.94
N LYS A 172 14.74 -14.73 9.65
CA LYS A 172 14.97 -16.06 9.04
C LYS A 172 13.82 -16.56 8.17
N LEU A 173 12.61 -16.01 8.32
CA LEU A 173 11.44 -16.31 7.49
C LEU A 173 11.23 -15.25 6.41
N TYR A 174 11.45 -13.98 6.76
CA TYR A 174 11.32 -12.84 5.87
C TYR A 174 12.32 -12.86 4.70
N LEU A 175 13.62 -12.99 4.99
CA LEU A 175 14.68 -12.94 3.97
C LEU A 175 14.51 -13.98 2.84
N PRO A 176 14.24 -15.28 3.12
CA PRO A 176 14.01 -16.24 2.04
C PRO A 176 12.69 -15.97 1.28
N SER A 177 11.66 -15.44 1.93
CA SER A 177 10.40 -15.05 1.27
C SER A 177 10.65 -13.93 0.26
N LEU A 178 11.33 -12.86 0.66
CA LEU A 178 11.66 -11.73 -0.20
C LEU A 178 12.61 -12.13 -1.34
N ALA A 179 13.69 -12.85 -1.04
CA ALA A 179 14.61 -13.34 -2.07
C ALA A 179 13.90 -14.25 -3.09
N ARG A 180 12.96 -15.09 -2.64
CA ARG A 180 12.13 -15.92 -3.54
C ARG A 180 11.21 -15.06 -4.40
N ALA A 181 10.61 -14.01 -3.84
CA ALA A 181 9.73 -13.09 -4.54
C ALA A 181 10.47 -12.37 -5.69
N HIS A 182 11.66 -11.82 -5.45
CA HIS A 182 12.47 -11.21 -6.52
C HIS A 182 12.98 -12.23 -7.54
N LEU A 183 13.34 -13.44 -7.12
CA LEU A 183 13.76 -14.49 -8.05
C LEU A 183 12.63 -14.90 -9.00
N MET A 184 11.41 -15.01 -8.47
CA MET A 184 10.22 -15.43 -9.24
C MET A 184 9.48 -14.27 -9.91
N GLN A 185 9.84 -13.04 -9.55
CA GLN A 185 9.18 -11.80 -9.93
C GLN A 185 7.70 -11.80 -9.54
N ILE A 186 7.41 -11.92 -8.24
CA ILE A 186 6.05 -12.00 -7.70
C ILE A 186 5.88 -10.93 -6.62
N CYS A 187 4.79 -10.16 -6.67
CA CYS A 187 4.35 -9.34 -5.56
C CYS A 187 3.72 -10.25 -4.49
N ASN A 188 4.48 -10.53 -3.43
CA ASN A 188 4.07 -11.46 -2.36
C ASN A 188 3.55 -10.74 -1.11
N ASN A 189 3.82 -9.46 -0.96
CA ASN A 189 3.39 -8.64 0.18
C ASN A 189 3.22 -7.18 -0.26
N PHE A 190 2.64 -6.34 0.60
CA PHE A 190 2.40 -4.92 0.34
C PHE A 190 3.45 -3.99 0.97
N LYS A 191 4.28 -4.50 1.89
CA LYS A 191 5.18 -3.69 2.73
C LYS A 191 6.46 -3.31 2.01
N ASP A 192 6.99 -4.20 1.17
CA ASP A 192 8.28 -4.03 0.51
C ASP A 192 8.10 -3.33 -0.86
N PRO A 193 8.60 -2.09 -1.06
CA PRO A 193 8.52 -1.38 -2.33
C PRO A 193 9.03 -2.15 -3.54
N GLY A 194 10.12 -2.91 -3.43
CA GLY A 194 10.75 -3.56 -4.58
C GLY A 194 9.88 -4.65 -5.21
N VAL A 195 9.06 -5.36 -4.44
CA VAL A 195 8.14 -6.37 -4.98
C VAL A 195 6.86 -5.78 -5.56
N GLN A 196 6.54 -4.50 -5.29
CA GLN A 196 5.37 -3.81 -5.86
C GLN A 196 5.49 -3.57 -7.37
N HIS A 197 6.69 -3.67 -7.92
CA HIS A 197 6.94 -3.59 -9.37
C HIS A 197 6.54 -4.85 -10.12
N TYR A 198 6.25 -5.94 -9.39
CA TYR A 198 5.74 -7.17 -9.99
C TYR A 198 4.22 -7.19 -9.96
N GLY A 199 3.64 -7.73 -11.01
CA GLY A 199 2.24 -7.63 -11.31
C GLY A 199 2.05 -7.00 -12.69
N GLY A 200 0.79 -6.79 -13.02
CA GLY A 200 0.35 -6.20 -14.27
C GLY A 200 -1.09 -5.72 -14.08
N GLU A 201 -1.67 -5.12 -15.11
CA GLU A 201 -3.00 -4.52 -15.02
C GLU A 201 -4.06 -5.52 -14.54
N LEU A 202 -4.09 -6.73 -15.11
CA LEU A 202 -5.01 -7.78 -14.67
C LEU A 202 -4.78 -8.19 -13.21
N PHE A 203 -3.52 -8.31 -12.78
CA PHE A 203 -3.20 -8.68 -11.40
C PHE A 203 -3.64 -7.60 -10.41
N ASN A 204 -3.34 -6.34 -10.70
CA ASN A 204 -3.71 -5.22 -9.82
C ASN A 204 -5.23 -5.13 -9.70
N ARG A 205 -5.96 -5.15 -10.82
CA ARG A 205 -7.42 -5.11 -10.79
C ARG A 205 -8.02 -6.27 -9.99
N LEU A 206 -7.56 -7.50 -10.20
CA LEU A 206 -8.06 -8.66 -9.45
C LEU A 206 -7.67 -8.61 -7.98
N ARG A 207 -6.47 -8.13 -7.64
CA ARG A 207 -6.05 -7.89 -6.26
C ARG A 207 -7.02 -6.91 -5.60
N ASP A 208 -7.30 -5.78 -6.24
CA ASP A 208 -8.16 -4.74 -5.69
C ASP A 208 -9.61 -5.23 -5.55
N GLU A 209 -10.14 -5.96 -6.55
CA GLU A 209 -11.47 -6.59 -6.48
C GLU A 209 -11.55 -7.61 -5.32
N ILE A 210 -10.54 -8.49 -5.19
CA ILE A 210 -10.48 -9.48 -4.10
C ILE A 210 -10.34 -8.77 -2.75
N GLU A 211 -9.57 -7.69 -2.68
CA GLU A 211 -9.41 -6.87 -1.48
C GLU A 211 -10.73 -6.26 -1.05
N GLN A 212 -11.51 -5.70 -1.97
CA GLN A 212 -12.86 -5.18 -1.66
C GLN A 212 -13.79 -6.29 -1.15
N ILE A 213 -13.76 -7.47 -1.78
CA ILE A 213 -14.53 -8.63 -1.32
C ILE A 213 -14.09 -9.03 0.08
N PHE A 214 -12.77 -9.11 0.33
CA PHE A 214 -12.18 -9.53 1.58
C PHE A 214 -12.51 -8.57 2.74
N ILE A 215 -12.42 -7.25 2.49
CA ILE A 215 -12.84 -6.21 3.44
C ILE A 215 -14.34 -6.34 3.76
N GLY A 216 -15.16 -6.72 2.77
CA GLY A 216 -16.59 -6.95 2.95
C GLY A 216 -16.98 -8.27 3.61
N LEU A 217 -16.03 -9.18 3.88
CA LEU A 217 -16.33 -10.44 4.56
C LEU A 217 -16.61 -10.19 6.05
N PRO A 218 -17.66 -10.80 6.62
CA PRO A 218 -17.85 -10.80 8.06
C PRO A 218 -16.71 -11.57 8.74
N SER A 219 -16.41 -11.22 9.98
CA SER A 219 -15.37 -11.90 10.77
C SER A 219 -15.53 -13.42 10.71
N PRO A 220 -14.44 -14.18 10.52
CA PRO A 220 -14.52 -15.63 10.37
C PRO A 220 -15.13 -16.27 11.61
N LYS A 221 -16.15 -17.14 11.42
CA LYS A 221 -16.77 -17.86 12.53
C LYS A 221 -15.76 -18.82 13.17
N PRO A 222 -15.43 -18.68 14.46
CA PRO A 222 -14.44 -19.53 15.12
C PRO A 222 -14.83 -21.00 15.07
N SER A 223 -13.92 -21.87 14.63
CA SER A 223 -14.14 -23.33 14.58
C SER A 223 -14.09 -23.98 15.97
N ALA A 224 -13.58 -23.26 16.97
CA ALA A 224 -13.53 -23.65 18.38
C ALA A 224 -13.93 -22.44 19.23
N ARG A 225 -14.44 -22.64 20.46
CA ARG A 225 -14.69 -21.55 21.41
C ARG A 225 -13.39 -20.79 21.63
N PRO A 226 -13.26 -19.54 21.16
CA PRO A 226 -11.99 -18.85 21.24
C PRO A 226 -11.90 -18.13 22.59
N ALA A 227 -10.66 -17.91 23.06
CA ALA A 227 -10.40 -17.00 24.17
C ALA A 227 -10.42 -15.50 23.72
N ALA A 228 -10.60 -15.24 22.42
CA ALA A 228 -10.63 -13.92 21.80
C ALA A 228 -11.57 -13.89 20.59
N GLU A 229 -12.23 -12.76 20.35
CA GLU A 229 -13.18 -12.59 19.25
C GLU A 229 -12.50 -12.54 17.86
N PRO A 230 -13.21 -12.95 16.79
CA PRO A 230 -12.66 -12.92 15.44
C PRO A 230 -12.53 -11.48 14.90
N VAL A 231 -11.31 -11.13 14.48
CA VAL A 231 -10.93 -9.79 14.00
C VAL A 231 -11.60 -9.48 12.65
N PRO A 232 -12.24 -8.30 12.48
CA PRO A 232 -12.82 -7.89 11.21
C PRO A 232 -11.72 -7.58 10.19
N MET A 233 -11.99 -7.92 8.93
CA MET A 233 -10.93 -8.04 7.93
C MET A 233 -10.32 -6.70 7.49
N ASN A 234 -11.07 -5.61 7.63
CA ASN A 234 -10.62 -4.24 7.42
C ASN A 234 -9.46 -3.80 8.36
N THR A 235 -9.30 -4.48 9.50
CA THR A 235 -8.22 -4.23 10.47
C THR A 235 -6.85 -4.49 9.88
N TYR A 236 -6.74 -5.41 8.91
CA TYR A 236 -5.48 -5.74 8.26
C TYR A 236 -5.04 -4.70 7.22
N MET A 237 -5.94 -3.83 6.75
CA MET A 237 -5.70 -2.88 5.65
C MET A 237 -5.63 -1.40 6.11
N ASN A 238 -5.69 -1.12 7.41
CA ASN A 238 -5.62 0.25 7.92
C ASN A 238 -4.16 0.74 8.06
N TYR A 239 -3.39 0.63 6.98
CA TYR A 239 -1.94 0.84 6.94
C TYR A 239 -1.49 2.29 7.21
N SER A 240 -2.39 3.30 7.23
CA SER A 240 -1.89 4.69 7.17
C SER A 240 -2.81 5.80 7.73
N ALA A 241 -3.91 5.48 8.40
CA ALA A 241 -4.79 6.48 9.01
C ALA A 241 -4.74 6.39 10.53
N GLY A 242 -3.61 6.81 11.10
CA GLY A 242 -3.39 6.70 12.52
C GLY A 242 -4.44 7.48 13.32
N CYS A 243 -5.21 6.83 14.18
CA CYS A 243 -6.14 7.48 15.10
C CYS A 243 -5.92 7.01 16.55
N PHE A 244 -6.56 7.71 17.49
CA PHE A 244 -6.46 7.47 18.93
C PHE A 244 -7.81 7.09 19.52
N HIS A 245 -7.79 6.37 20.65
CA HIS A 245 -9.00 6.15 21.44
C HIS A 245 -9.46 7.45 22.12
N GLY A 246 -10.77 7.70 22.19
CA GLY A 246 -11.33 8.92 22.78
C GLY A 246 -11.00 9.16 24.27
N ASN A 247 -10.72 8.08 25.00
CA ASN A 247 -10.31 8.14 26.42
C ASN A 247 -8.83 8.50 26.63
N CYS A 248 -8.05 8.70 25.56
CA CYS A 248 -6.70 9.21 25.70
C CYS A 248 -6.71 10.63 26.29
N ILE A 249 -5.62 11.01 26.93
CA ILE A 249 -5.49 12.26 27.69
C ILE A 249 -4.56 13.20 26.94
N VAL A 250 -5.03 14.38 26.58
CA VAL A 250 -4.25 15.43 25.91
C VAL A 250 -3.79 16.47 26.93
N THR A 251 -2.51 16.85 26.88
CA THR A 251 -1.95 17.90 27.75
C THR A 251 -2.13 19.29 27.14
N LEU A 252 -2.65 20.24 27.92
CA LEU A 252 -2.90 21.63 27.53
C LEU A 252 -1.74 22.55 27.95
N ASN A 253 -1.68 23.77 27.39
CA ASN A 253 -0.62 24.75 27.66
C ASN A 253 -0.56 25.24 29.12
N ASN A 254 -1.67 25.17 29.84
CA ASN A 254 -1.80 25.56 31.24
C ASN A 254 -1.43 24.42 32.20
N GLY A 255 -0.92 23.29 31.69
CA GLY A 255 -0.57 22.10 32.47
C GLY A 255 -1.77 21.22 32.85
N GLN A 256 -3.00 21.62 32.53
CA GLN A 256 -4.18 20.77 32.69
C GLN A 256 -4.22 19.69 31.61
N THR A 257 -5.07 18.70 31.83
CA THR A 257 -5.32 17.63 30.88
C THR A 257 -6.80 17.54 30.54
N LYS A 258 -7.09 17.02 29.35
CA LYS A 258 -8.46 16.81 28.87
C LYS A 258 -8.53 15.47 28.14
N LEU A 259 -9.67 14.78 28.24
CA LEU A 259 -9.90 13.60 27.40
C LEU A 259 -9.95 14.03 25.93
N LEU A 260 -9.43 13.20 25.04
CA LEU A 260 -9.33 13.49 23.63
C LEU A 260 -10.72 13.70 23.00
N ASN A 261 -11.71 12.89 23.40
CA ASN A 261 -13.11 13.07 22.98
C ASN A 261 -13.81 14.30 23.61
N LYS A 262 -13.12 15.06 24.47
CA LYS A 262 -13.59 16.35 25.01
C LYS A 262 -12.78 17.53 24.50
N ILE A 263 -11.71 17.31 23.73
CA ILE A 263 -10.99 18.40 23.05
C ILE A 263 -11.94 19.10 22.09
N GLN A 264 -11.79 20.41 21.97
CA GLN A 264 -12.61 21.23 21.08
C GLN A 264 -11.77 22.32 20.42
N ARG A 265 -12.28 22.90 19.34
CA ARG A 265 -11.67 24.05 18.68
C ARG A 265 -11.39 25.17 19.68
N GLY A 266 -10.22 25.78 19.54
CA GLY A 266 -9.76 26.85 20.40
C GLY A 266 -8.90 26.40 21.59
N ASP A 267 -8.97 25.13 21.99
CA ASP A 267 -8.09 24.57 23.01
C ASP A 267 -6.62 24.74 22.59
N ILE A 268 -5.74 25.07 23.54
CA ILE A 268 -4.31 25.28 23.29
C ILE A 268 -3.52 24.14 23.94
N LEU A 269 -2.81 23.37 23.13
CA LEU A 269 -2.04 22.21 23.57
C LEU A 269 -0.74 22.64 24.26
N SER A 270 -0.11 21.71 24.99
CA SER A 270 1.13 21.96 25.73
C SER A 270 2.26 22.57 24.88
N GLY A 271 2.33 22.21 23.60
CA GLY A 271 3.27 22.79 22.62
C GLY A 271 2.91 24.18 22.10
N GLY A 272 1.84 24.81 22.59
CA GLY A 272 1.37 26.13 22.18
C GLY A 272 0.49 26.16 20.93
N ALA A 273 0.34 25.04 20.23
CA ALA A 273 -0.54 24.90 19.07
C ALA A 273 -2.02 24.97 19.47
N ARG A 274 -2.83 25.64 18.65
CA ARG A 274 -4.28 25.74 18.85
C ARG A 274 -5.00 24.66 18.02
N VAL A 275 -5.95 23.99 18.64
CA VAL A 275 -6.84 23.04 17.95
C VAL A 275 -7.77 23.83 17.02
N VAL A 276 -7.73 23.48 15.73
CA VAL A 276 -8.60 24.02 14.68
C VAL A 276 -9.85 23.15 14.57
N CYS A 277 -9.67 21.84 14.52
CA CYS A 277 -10.77 20.87 14.40
C CYS A 277 -10.40 19.56 15.07
N VAL A 278 -11.39 18.91 15.68
CA VAL A 278 -11.31 17.49 16.06
C VAL A 278 -11.94 16.67 14.93
N VAL A 279 -11.29 15.58 14.54
CA VAL A 279 -11.80 14.65 13.53
C VAL A 279 -12.15 13.35 14.22
N GLU A 280 -13.44 13.08 14.36
CA GLU A 280 -13.98 11.84 14.92
C GLU A 280 -14.33 10.90 13.76
N THR A 281 -13.71 9.73 13.71
CA THR A 281 -14.04 8.70 12.70
C THR A 281 -14.80 7.57 13.36
N LEU A 282 -16.03 7.33 12.91
CA LEU A 282 -16.87 6.24 13.42
C LEU A 282 -16.27 4.88 13.07
N CYS A 283 -16.39 3.92 13.97
CA CYS A 283 -15.94 2.55 13.76
C CYS A 283 -17.08 1.70 13.16
N ASN A 284 -16.79 0.92 12.12
CA ASN A 284 -17.76 -0.02 11.53
C ASN A 284 -17.87 -1.36 12.31
N SER A 285 -17.04 -1.54 13.33
CA SER A 285 -16.94 -2.75 14.14
C SER A 285 -17.15 -2.39 15.60
N GLU A 286 -17.70 -3.33 16.39
CA GLU A 286 -17.85 -3.19 17.84
C GLU A 286 -16.50 -3.02 18.53
N THR A 287 -15.42 -3.58 17.95
CA THR A 287 -14.05 -3.49 18.47
C THR A 287 -13.04 -3.02 17.42
N VAL A 288 -11.97 -2.36 17.89
CA VAL A 288 -10.86 -1.85 17.08
C VAL A 288 -9.52 -2.36 17.63
N SER A 289 -8.66 -2.80 16.72
CA SER A 289 -7.30 -3.20 17.05
C SER A 289 -6.42 -1.98 17.33
N MET A 290 -5.90 -1.90 18.55
CA MET A 290 -5.05 -0.81 19.02
C MET A 290 -3.80 -1.34 19.70
N ILE A 291 -2.79 -0.49 19.77
CA ILE A 291 -1.60 -0.68 20.59
C ILE A 291 -1.81 0.02 21.91
N LYS A 292 -1.60 -0.71 23.00
CA LYS A 292 -1.58 -0.19 24.36
C LYS A 292 -0.15 -0.02 24.85
N PHE A 293 0.16 1.19 25.32
CA PHE A 293 1.39 1.47 26.05
C PHE A 293 1.10 1.35 27.53
N ASP A 294 1.54 0.26 28.18
CA ASP A 294 1.12 -0.05 29.55
C ASP A 294 1.54 1.02 30.57
N GLN A 295 2.66 1.72 30.35
CA GLN A 295 3.16 2.75 31.27
C GLN A 295 2.38 4.07 31.18
N SER A 296 2.03 4.49 29.97
CA SER A 296 1.34 5.77 29.73
C SER A 296 -0.17 5.63 29.63
N GLY A 297 -0.67 4.42 29.36
CA GLY A 297 -2.07 4.16 29.03
C GLY A 297 -2.48 4.67 27.65
N LEU A 298 -1.52 5.03 26.78
CA LEU A 298 -1.82 5.44 25.40
C LEU A 298 -2.48 4.29 24.66
N LEU A 299 -3.60 4.59 24.00
CA LEU A 299 -4.34 3.68 23.13
C LEU A 299 -4.40 4.27 21.72
N ILE A 300 -3.66 3.65 20.82
CA ILE A 300 -3.35 4.22 19.51
C ILE A 300 -3.39 3.13 18.46
N THR A 301 -3.85 3.46 17.26
CA THR A 301 -3.77 2.50 16.14
C THR A 301 -2.32 2.13 15.79
N PRO A 302 -2.07 0.91 15.26
CA PRO A 302 -0.71 0.37 15.09
C PRO A 302 0.26 1.21 14.26
N TRP A 303 -0.27 1.93 13.26
CA TRP A 303 0.52 2.66 12.27
C TRP A 303 0.46 4.19 12.43
N HIS A 304 0.01 4.70 13.59
CA HIS A 304 0.07 6.13 13.87
C HIS A 304 1.47 6.52 14.38
N PRO A 305 2.26 7.33 13.66
CA PRO A 305 3.61 7.69 14.08
C PRO A 305 3.66 8.39 15.45
N VAL A 306 4.50 7.87 16.35
CA VAL A 306 4.80 8.48 17.65
C VAL A 306 6.29 8.81 17.72
N ARG A 307 6.64 9.87 18.46
CA ARG A 307 8.03 10.27 18.67
C ARG A 307 8.49 9.86 20.07
N ILE A 308 9.48 8.97 20.13
CA ILE A 308 10.10 8.50 21.37
C ILE A 308 11.59 8.75 21.28
N ASN A 309 12.16 9.40 22.30
CA ASN A 309 13.58 9.79 22.34
C ASN A 309 14.02 10.54 21.07
N GLY A 310 13.14 11.40 20.53
CA GLY A 310 13.41 12.22 19.34
C GLY A 310 13.27 11.49 17.98
N THR A 311 12.90 10.21 17.96
CA THR A 311 12.77 9.43 16.71
C THR A 311 11.31 9.03 16.47
N TRP A 312 10.84 9.17 15.22
CA TRP A 312 9.52 8.68 14.80
C TRP A 312 9.54 7.16 14.64
N ILE A 313 8.55 6.50 15.24
CA ILE A 313 8.40 5.04 15.20
C ILE A 313 6.92 4.67 15.08
N PHE A 314 6.62 3.47 14.58
CA PHE A 314 5.27 2.94 14.61
C PHE A 314 4.99 2.23 15.94
N PRO A 315 3.83 2.46 16.58
CA PRO A 315 3.40 1.77 17.78
C PRO A 315 3.48 0.24 17.70
N ASP A 316 3.20 -0.35 16.53
CA ASP A 316 3.25 -1.80 16.32
C ASP A 316 4.63 -2.41 16.59
N ASP A 317 5.71 -1.63 16.41
CA ASP A 317 7.09 -2.10 16.60
C ASP A 317 7.45 -2.28 18.08
N ILE A 318 6.75 -1.59 19.00
CA ILE A 318 7.15 -1.48 20.41
C ILE A 318 6.08 -1.81 21.43
N GLY A 319 4.80 -1.71 21.07
CA GLY A 319 3.70 -1.85 22.01
C GLY A 319 2.96 -3.19 21.91
N LYS A 320 2.02 -3.40 22.83
CA LYS A 320 1.18 -4.61 22.83
C LYS A 320 -0.12 -4.35 22.08
N ARG A 321 -0.41 -5.18 21.08
CA ARG A 321 -1.70 -5.19 20.39
C ARG A 321 -2.81 -5.73 21.29
N ILE A 322 -3.93 -5.02 21.32
CA ILE A 322 -5.16 -5.37 22.01
C ILE A 322 -6.36 -5.05 21.12
N GLU A 323 -7.47 -5.75 21.33
CA GLU A 323 -8.77 -5.38 20.79
C GLU A 323 -9.56 -4.66 21.88
N ILE A 324 -10.14 -3.51 21.56
CA ILE A 324 -10.92 -2.70 22.50
C ILE A 324 -12.23 -2.26 21.86
N GLU A 325 -13.31 -2.29 22.65
CA GLU A 325 -14.58 -1.68 22.25
C GLU A 325 -14.37 -0.18 22.01
N CYS A 326 -14.72 0.28 20.82
CA CYS A 326 -14.40 1.63 20.39
C CYS A 326 -15.41 2.10 19.35
N GLU A 327 -16.34 2.97 19.76
CA GLU A 327 -17.36 3.54 18.87
C GLU A 327 -16.74 4.46 17.83
N SER A 328 -15.72 5.23 18.23
CA SER A 328 -15.05 6.20 17.39
C SER A 328 -13.58 6.34 17.75
N VAL A 329 -12.78 6.60 16.73
CA VAL A 329 -11.38 6.99 16.86
C VAL A 329 -11.19 8.46 16.50
N PHE A 330 -10.20 9.11 17.10
CA PHE A 330 -10.04 10.56 17.02
C PHE A 330 -8.69 10.94 16.41
N ASN A 331 -8.64 12.07 15.72
CA ASN A 331 -7.43 12.77 15.32
C ASN A 331 -7.65 14.30 15.43
N LEU A 332 -6.58 15.07 15.34
CA LEU A 332 -6.61 16.52 15.51
C LEU A 332 -6.11 17.25 14.27
N VAL A 333 -6.68 18.42 14.01
CA VAL A 333 -6.13 19.43 13.12
C VAL A 333 -5.65 20.59 13.97
N LEU A 334 -4.37 20.93 13.86
CA LEU A 334 -3.76 22.04 14.58
C LEU A 334 -3.41 23.18 13.62
N ASN A 335 -3.34 24.40 14.15
CA ASN A 335 -2.98 25.57 13.35
C ASN A 335 -1.47 25.65 13.03
N SER A 336 -0.64 24.96 13.82
CA SER A 336 0.82 24.98 13.74
C SER A 336 1.42 23.82 14.53
N GLY A 337 2.68 23.50 14.30
CA GLY A 337 3.47 22.52 15.05
C GLY A 337 3.09 21.05 14.79
N HIS A 338 1.79 20.78 14.63
CA HIS A 338 1.20 19.49 14.27
C HIS A 338 1.64 18.29 15.14
N ILE A 339 1.97 18.56 16.39
CA ILE A 339 2.33 17.57 17.40
C ILE A 339 1.43 17.77 18.61
N ALA A 340 0.83 16.69 19.10
CA ALA A 340 0.05 16.66 20.32
C ALA A 340 0.70 15.73 21.34
N LEU A 341 0.78 16.18 22.60
CA LEU A 341 1.23 15.33 23.70
C LEU A 341 0.03 14.57 24.26
N ILE A 342 -0.06 13.28 23.92
CA ILE A 342 -1.18 12.40 24.27
C ILE A 342 -0.67 11.29 25.18
N ASN A 343 -1.22 11.21 26.39
CA ASN A 343 -0.73 10.35 27.47
C ASN A 343 0.79 10.53 27.69
N GLY A 344 1.31 11.75 27.55
CA GLY A 344 2.75 12.03 27.69
C GLY A 344 3.63 11.55 26.53
N THR A 345 3.04 11.06 25.43
CA THR A 345 3.76 10.67 24.21
C THR A 345 3.51 11.70 23.12
N GLU A 346 4.56 12.08 22.39
CA GLU A 346 4.43 13.00 21.26
C GLU A 346 3.87 12.26 20.05
N CYS A 347 2.70 12.68 19.58
CA CYS A 347 2.02 12.06 18.46
C CYS A 347 1.78 13.08 17.35
N VAL A 348 1.86 12.63 16.09
CA VAL A 348 1.62 13.49 14.93
C VAL A 348 0.13 13.78 14.76
N THR A 349 -0.20 14.91 14.15
CA THR A 349 -1.59 15.30 13.83
C THR A 349 -1.76 15.54 12.33
N LEU A 350 -2.99 15.76 11.87
CA LEU A 350 -3.27 15.93 10.44
C LEU A 350 -2.65 17.21 9.87
N GLY A 351 -2.26 17.15 8.60
CA GLY A 351 -1.70 18.28 7.85
C GLY A 351 -0.28 18.66 8.25
N HIS A 352 0.48 17.74 8.86
CA HIS A 352 1.73 18.06 9.57
C HIS A 352 2.90 18.54 8.72
N GLY A 353 2.96 18.21 7.43
CA GLY A 353 4.02 18.66 6.52
C GLY A 353 5.39 17.98 6.69
N PHE A 354 5.61 17.22 7.77
CA PHE A 354 6.85 16.44 8.02
C PHE A 354 7.21 15.51 6.85
N LYS A 355 8.52 15.35 6.64
CA LYS A 355 9.12 14.63 5.50
C LYS A 355 10.11 13.54 5.95
N GLU A 356 10.30 13.41 7.24
CA GLU A 356 11.11 12.37 7.85
C GLU A 356 10.47 10.99 7.62
N ASP A 357 11.32 9.97 7.62
CA ASP A 357 10.89 8.58 7.52
C ASP A 357 9.90 8.23 8.66
N VAL A 358 9.04 7.22 8.44
CA VAL A 358 7.89 6.84 9.29
C VAL A 358 6.75 7.86 9.32
N VAL A 359 7.02 9.16 9.47
CA VAL A 359 5.98 10.18 9.65
C VAL A 359 5.50 10.80 8.33
N ALA A 360 6.32 10.82 7.29
CA ALA A 360 5.93 11.37 6.00
C ALA A 360 4.72 10.64 5.39
N HIS A 361 3.73 11.40 4.93
CA HIS A 361 2.54 10.84 4.29
C HIS A 361 2.03 11.73 3.15
N GLU A 362 1.68 11.12 2.01
CA GLU A 362 1.32 11.83 0.76
C GLU A 362 -0.04 12.54 0.81
N TYR A 363 -0.94 12.06 1.65
CA TYR A 363 -2.25 12.67 1.91
C TYR A 363 -2.35 13.31 3.31
N TYR A 364 -2.40 12.52 4.39
CA TYR A 364 -2.56 13.01 5.77
C TYR A 364 -1.51 13.99 6.26
N GLY A 365 -0.30 13.93 5.72
CA GLY A 365 0.78 14.87 6.02
C GLY A 365 0.77 16.13 5.17
N THR A 366 -0.28 16.37 4.37
CA THR A 366 -0.33 17.48 3.42
C THR A 366 -1.57 18.35 3.62
N LYS A 367 -1.66 19.45 2.88
CA LYS A 367 -2.86 20.30 2.88
C LYS A 367 -4.10 19.60 2.31
N LYS A 368 -3.94 18.54 1.51
CA LYS A 368 -5.07 17.82 0.89
C LYS A 368 -6.12 17.38 1.93
N VAL A 369 -5.68 16.75 3.03
CA VAL A 369 -6.63 16.36 4.09
C VAL A 369 -7.32 17.56 4.73
N LEU A 370 -6.65 18.71 4.82
CA LEU A 370 -7.24 19.91 5.39
C LEU A 370 -8.25 20.55 4.43
N ASP A 371 -7.98 20.50 3.13
CA ASP A 371 -8.86 21.01 2.09
C ASP A 371 -10.13 20.15 2.01
N ASP A 372 -9.99 18.83 2.04
CA ASP A 372 -11.11 17.88 2.10
C ASP A 372 -11.97 18.06 3.36
N LEU A 373 -11.33 18.16 4.53
CA LEU A 373 -12.05 18.34 5.81
C LEU A 373 -12.81 19.68 5.90
N ARG A 374 -12.38 20.74 5.20
CA ARG A 374 -13.09 22.03 5.17
C ARG A 374 -14.46 21.95 4.51
N GLU A 375 -14.67 20.97 3.65
CA GLU A 375 -15.95 20.77 2.95
C GLU A 375 -16.97 20.02 3.82
N PHE A 376 -16.58 19.52 5.00
CA PHE A 376 -17.49 18.84 5.93
C PHE A 376 -18.28 19.81 6.79
N ASP A 377 -19.57 19.53 6.94
CA ASP A 377 -20.39 20.12 8.00
C ASP A 377 -19.71 19.85 9.36
N GLY A 378 -19.61 20.88 10.22
CA GLY A 378 -18.93 20.77 11.50
C GLY A 378 -17.49 21.27 11.53
N PHE A 379 -16.83 21.48 10.36
CA PHE A 379 -15.45 21.97 10.35
C PHE A 379 -15.33 23.38 10.94
N ASP A 380 -16.27 24.27 10.61
CA ASP A 380 -16.34 25.62 11.16
C ASP A 380 -16.77 25.64 12.63
N GLU A 381 -17.52 24.64 13.08
CA GLU A 381 -17.81 24.43 14.50
C GLU A 381 -16.62 23.80 15.24
N GLY A 382 -15.65 23.23 14.50
CA GLY A 382 -14.43 22.65 15.03
C GLY A 382 -14.52 21.16 15.35
N HIS A 383 -15.53 20.46 14.85
CA HIS A 383 -15.70 19.03 15.04
C HIS A 383 -16.32 18.38 13.80
N VAL A 384 -15.54 17.55 13.11
CA VAL A 384 -15.99 16.79 11.94
C VAL A 384 -16.16 15.33 12.33
N ILE A 385 -17.32 14.76 11.99
CA ILE A 385 -17.58 13.32 12.09
C ILE A 385 -17.36 12.71 10.71
N VAL A 386 -16.53 11.68 10.61
CA VAL A 386 -16.21 10.95 9.39
C VAL A 386 -16.70 9.53 9.51
N LYS A 387 -17.35 9.01 8.47
CA LYS A 387 -17.73 7.60 8.39
C LYS A 387 -16.71 6.83 7.55
N PRO A 388 -16.41 5.55 7.84
CA PRO A 388 -15.40 4.81 7.09
C PRO A 388 -15.66 4.73 5.58
N GLN A 389 -16.92 4.74 5.15
CA GLN A 389 -17.30 4.76 3.73
C GLN A 389 -16.93 6.05 2.98
N TRP A 390 -16.57 7.12 3.70
CA TRP A 390 -16.18 8.41 3.15
C TRP A 390 -14.68 8.50 2.87
N ILE A 391 -13.93 7.46 3.25
CA ILE A 391 -12.50 7.38 3.05
C ILE A 391 -12.22 6.67 1.72
N LYS A 392 -11.61 7.38 0.78
CA LYS A 392 -11.27 6.86 -0.54
C LYS A 392 -9.77 6.62 -0.68
N ARG A 393 -9.46 5.48 -1.28
CA ARG A 393 -8.08 5.03 -1.52
C ARG A 393 -7.82 4.93 -3.01
N ASP A 394 -6.60 5.25 -3.40
CA ASP A 394 -6.11 5.04 -4.76
C ASP A 394 -6.12 3.55 -5.06
N GLN A 395 -6.68 3.19 -6.20
CA GLN A 395 -6.88 1.79 -6.56
C GLN A 395 -5.55 1.08 -6.81
N LYS A 396 -4.54 1.77 -7.34
CA LYS A 396 -3.25 1.14 -7.69
C LYS A 396 -2.37 0.90 -6.47
N THR A 397 -2.33 1.86 -5.56
CA THR A 397 -1.40 1.91 -4.43
C THR A 397 -2.05 1.52 -3.10
N GLY A 398 -3.38 1.50 -3.00
CA GLY A 398 -4.11 1.28 -1.74
C GLY A 398 -3.98 2.45 -0.74
N LEU A 399 -3.22 3.49 -1.11
CA LEU A 399 -2.99 4.66 -0.29
C LEU A 399 -4.24 5.54 -0.24
N LEU A 400 -4.47 6.15 0.90
CA LEU A 400 -5.58 7.08 1.07
C LEU A 400 -5.32 8.36 0.28
N ILE A 401 -6.30 8.79 -0.51
CA ILE A 401 -6.15 9.94 -1.41
C ILE A 401 -7.18 11.04 -1.21
N GLU A 402 -8.31 10.73 -0.58
CA GLU A 402 -9.43 11.66 -0.47
C GLU A 402 -10.35 11.24 0.69
N ILE A 403 -10.90 12.21 1.41
CA ILE A 403 -11.99 12.01 2.38
C ILE A 403 -13.14 12.92 1.95
N ASN A 404 -14.28 12.33 1.58
CA ASN A 404 -15.43 13.10 1.12
C ASN A 404 -16.75 12.49 1.59
N GLU A 405 -17.71 13.35 1.92
CA GLU A 405 -19.03 12.86 2.31
C GLU A 405 -19.69 12.16 1.11
N VAL A 406 -19.91 10.85 1.24
CA VAL A 406 -20.69 10.07 0.30
C VAL A 406 -22.10 9.98 0.87
N ASP A 407 -23.03 10.71 0.26
CA ASP A 407 -24.46 10.50 0.53
C ASP A 407 -24.84 9.12 -0.04
N THR A 408 -24.85 8.11 0.83
CA THR A 408 -25.14 6.72 0.49
C THR A 408 -26.54 6.54 -0.07
N GLU A 409 -27.52 7.34 0.35
CA GLU A 409 -28.89 7.26 -0.19
C GLU A 409 -28.92 7.81 -1.61
N MET A 410 -28.33 8.98 -1.84
CA MET A 410 -28.28 9.58 -3.18
C MET A 410 -27.39 8.81 -4.14
N THR A 411 -26.29 8.23 -3.66
CA THR A 411 -25.42 7.35 -4.47
C THR A 411 -26.15 6.07 -4.87
N THR A 412 -26.94 5.49 -3.96
CA THR A 412 -27.76 4.30 -4.24
C THR A 412 -28.89 4.63 -5.21
N LEU A 413 -29.55 5.78 -5.00
CA LEU A 413 -30.60 6.28 -5.89
C LEU A 413 -30.05 6.55 -7.30
N MET A 414 -28.86 7.16 -7.41
CA MET A 414 -28.17 7.36 -8.69
C MET A 414 -27.87 6.03 -9.40
N LYS A 415 -27.26 5.07 -8.70
CA LYS A 415 -26.94 3.75 -9.30
C LYS A 415 -28.21 3.02 -9.76
N CYS A 416 -29.29 3.13 -8.98
CA CYS A 416 -30.60 2.57 -9.33
C CYS A 416 -31.22 3.27 -10.56
N LEU A 417 -31.05 4.59 -10.68
CA LEU A 417 -31.51 5.36 -11.84
C LEU A 417 -30.64 5.05 -13.08
N GLN A 418 -29.32 5.09 -12.98
CA GLN A 418 -28.39 4.80 -14.07
C GLN A 418 -28.57 3.38 -14.63
N SER A 419 -28.72 2.37 -13.76
CA SER A 419 -28.97 0.99 -14.20
C SER A 419 -30.30 0.79 -14.92
N LYS A 420 -31.30 1.64 -14.66
CA LYS A 420 -32.62 1.59 -15.31
C LYS A 420 -32.73 2.45 -16.58
N LEU A 421 -31.86 3.45 -16.73
CA LEU A 421 -31.99 4.50 -17.75
C LEU A 421 -30.97 4.41 -18.90
N GLY A 422 -29.96 3.55 -18.80
CA GLY A 422 -28.97 3.39 -19.87
C GLY A 422 -28.17 4.68 -20.09
N SER A 423 -28.05 5.14 -21.35
CA SER A 423 -27.30 6.35 -21.72
C SER A 423 -28.09 7.66 -21.60
N ASP A 424 -29.38 7.63 -21.26
CA ASP A 424 -30.18 8.85 -21.09
C ASP A 424 -29.96 9.45 -19.69
N THR A 425 -29.20 10.55 -19.64
CA THR A 425 -28.91 11.31 -18.41
C THR A 425 -29.98 12.34 -18.06
N SER A 426 -31.02 12.53 -18.90
CA SER A 426 -32.09 13.50 -18.67
C SER A 426 -32.87 13.30 -17.36
N PRO A 427 -33.11 12.07 -16.85
CA PRO A 427 -33.84 11.89 -15.60
C PRO A 427 -32.97 12.16 -14.37
N LEU A 428 -31.63 12.08 -14.50
CA LEU A 428 -30.71 12.47 -13.45
C LEU A 428 -30.81 13.99 -13.21
N MET A 429 -30.78 14.81 -14.27
CA MET A 429 -30.97 16.27 -14.13
C MET A 429 -32.29 16.66 -13.44
N LYS A 430 -33.37 15.90 -13.68
CA LYS A 430 -34.70 16.15 -13.11
C LYS A 430 -34.75 15.87 -11.60
N LEU A 431 -33.93 14.96 -11.09
CA LEU A 431 -33.89 14.66 -9.65
C LEU A 431 -33.39 15.86 -8.84
N GLY A 432 -32.35 16.56 -9.31
CA GLY A 432 -31.88 17.79 -8.66
C GLY A 432 -32.94 18.90 -8.66
N ILE A 433 -33.74 19.00 -9.74
CA ILE A 433 -34.87 19.93 -9.81
C ILE A 433 -35.94 19.55 -8.79
N PHE A 434 -36.29 18.26 -8.73
CA PHE A 434 -37.30 17.75 -7.80
C PHE A 434 -36.90 17.96 -6.32
N LEU A 435 -35.63 17.74 -5.98
CA LEU A 435 -35.11 18.04 -4.64
C LEU A 435 -35.24 19.54 -4.31
N ALA A 436 -34.92 20.41 -5.28
CA ALA A 436 -35.06 21.84 -5.12
C ALA A 436 -36.53 22.26 -4.93
N GLU A 437 -37.45 21.68 -5.70
CA GLU A 437 -38.90 21.92 -5.60
C GLU A 437 -39.48 21.44 -4.26
N MET A 438 -38.91 20.41 -3.65
CA MET A 438 -39.27 19.95 -2.30
C MET A 438 -38.68 20.82 -1.18
N GLY A 439 -37.92 21.88 -1.51
CA GLY A 439 -37.25 22.74 -0.53
C GLY A 439 -35.94 22.16 0.03
N GLU A 440 -35.49 21.01 -0.50
CA GLU A 440 -34.26 20.33 -0.10
C GLU A 440 -33.06 20.89 -0.88
N LEU A 441 -32.84 22.20 -0.77
CA LEU A 441 -31.86 22.94 -1.58
C LEU A 441 -30.42 22.43 -1.41
N ASP A 442 -30.05 22.04 -0.18
CA ASP A 442 -28.72 21.49 0.13
C ASP A 442 -28.51 20.12 -0.53
N LYS A 443 -29.54 19.26 -0.50
CA LYS A 443 -29.50 17.96 -1.19
C LYS A 443 -29.44 18.14 -2.70
N ALA A 444 -30.18 19.10 -3.24
CA ALA A 444 -30.15 19.43 -4.67
C ALA A 444 -28.76 19.91 -5.11
N GLU A 445 -28.11 20.77 -4.31
CA GLU A 445 -26.76 21.25 -4.60
C GLU A 445 -25.73 20.12 -4.54
N ARG A 446 -25.75 19.33 -3.46
CA ARG A 446 -24.86 18.16 -3.29
C ARG A 446 -25.01 17.21 -4.47
N TYR A 447 -26.25 16.93 -4.89
CA TYR A 447 -26.54 16.09 -6.05
C TYR A 447 -25.92 16.62 -7.35
N TYR A 448 -26.04 17.93 -7.61
CA TYR A 448 -25.45 18.54 -8.80
C TYR A 448 -23.92 18.53 -8.78
N ARG A 449 -23.29 18.75 -7.61
CA ARG A 449 -21.84 18.64 -7.46
C ARG A 449 -21.35 17.20 -7.69
N MET A 450 -22.08 16.21 -7.19
CA MET A 450 -21.79 14.81 -7.47
C MET A 450 -21.87 14.47 -8.97
N LEU A 451 -22.85 15.02 -9.70
CA LEU A 451 -22.93 14.87 -11.16
C LEU A 451 -21.72 15.47 -11.86
N LEU A 452 -21.27 16.67 -11.45
CA LEU A 452 -20.08 17.31 -12.05
C LEU A 452 -18.83 16.45 -11.90
N ASN A 453 -18.63 15.81 -10.74
CA ASN A 453 -17.46 14.96 -10.49
C ASN A 453 -17.42 13.68 -11.36
N GLN A 454 -18.55 13.26 -11.95
CA GLN A 454 -18.63 12.07 -12.80
C GLN A 454 -18.54 12.40 -14.31
N LEU A 455 -18.65 13.68 -14.68
CA LEU A 455 -18.67 14.10 -16.07
C LEU A 455 -17.31 14.69 -16.49
N PRO A 456 -16.81 14.36 -17.70
CA PRO A 456 -15.70 15.09 -18.30
C PRO A 456 -15.99 16.59 -18.36
N SER A 457 -14.97 17.43 -18.21
CA SER A 457 -15.13 18.89 -18.20
C SER A 457 -15.75 19.48 -19.47
N ASP A 458 -15.63 18.77 -20.60
CA ASP A 458 -16.18 19.13 -21.92
C ASP A 458 -17.58 18.53 -22.19
N HIS A 459 -18.18 17.84 -21.22
CA HIS A 459 -19.49 17.22 -21.39
C HIS A 459 -20.61 18.26 -21.47
N ASP A 460 -21.52 18.14 -22.44
CA ASP A 460 -22.58 19.12 -22.77
C ASP A 460 -23.44 19.57 -21.56
N ASN A 461 -23.62 18.65 -20.60
CA ASN A 461 -24.40 18.88 -19.39
C ASN A 461 -23.70 19.73 -18.30
N VAL A 462 -22.38 19.90 -18.34
CA VAL A 462 -21.60 20.60 -17.29
C VAL A 462 -22.08 22.05 -17.12
N ALA A 463 -22.24 22.78 -18.23
CA ALA A 463 -22.72 24.17 -18.21
C ALA A 463 -24.15 24.29 -17.63
N CYS A 464 -25.01 23.33 -17.95
CA CYS A 464 -26.37 23.27 -17.42
C CYS A 464 -26.36 23.03 -15.91
N ILE A 465 -25.53 22.10 -15.42
CA ILE A 465 -25.43 21.79 -13.98
C ILE A 465 -24.91 22.99 -13.19
N HIS A 466 -23.87 23.68 -13.67
CA HIS A 466 -23.40 24.92 -13.05
C HIS A 466 -24.48 26.01 -12.99
N SER A 467 -25.27 26.16 -14.06
CA SER A 467 -26.40 27.09 -14.07
C SER A 467 -27.46 26.73 -13.02
N LYS A 468 -27.74 25.44 -12.81
CA LYS A 468 -28.67 24.97 -11.77
C LYS A 468 -28.15 25.22 -10.36
N ILE A 469 -26.86 24.99 -10.11
CA ILE A 469 -26.23 25.33 -8.82
C ILE A 469 -26.33 26.84 -8.56
N ALA A 470 -26.08 27.68 -9.56
CA ALA A 470 -26.22 29.13 -9.42
C ALA A 470 -27.66 29.56 -9.07
N ILE A 471 -28.67 28.89 -9.67
CA ILE A 471 -30.08 29.11 -9.33
C ILE A 471 -30.38 28.68 -7.89
N LEU A 472 -29.83 27.56 -7.41
CA LEU A 472 -30.01 27.15 -6.01
C LEU A 472 -29.48 28.20 -5.04
N TYR A 473 -28.30 28.78 -5.33
CA TYR A 473 -27.75 29.87 -4.53
C TYR A 473 -28.63 31.13 -4.53
N SER A 474 -29.30 31.45 -5.64
CA SER A 474 -30.22 32.59 -5.68
C SER A 474 -31.49 32.36 -4.86
N HIS A 475 -31.83 31.12 -4.49
CA HIS A 475 -32.96 30.79 -3.61
C HIS A 475 -32.57 30.79 -2.12
N ARG A 476 -31.26 30.89 -1.81
CA ARG A 476 -30.74 31.02 -0.44
C ARG A 476 -30.52 32.48 0.00
N MET A 477 -30.63 33.43 -0.94
CA MET A 477 -30.66 34.88 -0.67
C MET A 477 -32.09 35.34 -0.48
#